data_AF-A0A1D2WCV7-F1
#
_entry.id   AF-A0A1D2WCV7-F1
#
_cell.length_a   1.000
_cell.length_b   1.000
_cell.length_c   1.000
_cell.angle_alpha   90.00
_cell.angle_beta   90.00
_cell.angle_gamma   90.00
#
_symmetry.space_group_name_H-M   'P 1'
#
loop_
_entity.id
_entity.type
_entity.pdbx_description
1 polymer ?
#
loop_
_entity_poly.entity_id
_entity_poly.type
_entity_poly.pdbx_seq_one_letter_code
_entity_poly.pdbx_strand_id
1 'polypeptide(L)'
;MSNISDAELDHFYEKVKKDVEASGYHLNSNVEFTKELLKGILTNEKRYGYGSCPCRLAAGDKEIDIDIICPCDYRDPDLNEYDACYCGLYVSGDILKGTKEVFAIPERRLTLEEREQSQKGTLSGAPSSLQFPVWRCSVCGYLCAREEPPEVCPICKVEKERFRKFL
;
A
#
# COMPACT_ATOMS: atom_id res chain seq x y z
N MET A 1 -26.58 -1.61 -7.50
CA MET A 1 -25.31 -2.24 -7.12
C MET A 1 -24.50 -2.43 -8.38
N SER A 2 -23.23 -2.02 -8.40
CA SER A 2 -22.37 -2.21 -9.57
C SER A 2 -22.10 -3.70 -9.71
N ASN A 3 -22.63 -4.35 -10.74
CA ASN A 3 -22.34 -5.75 -11.02
C ASN A 3 -20.97 -5.83 -11.68
N ILE A 4 -19.98 -6.34 -10.94
CA ILE A 4 -18.69 -6.79 -11.51
C ILE A 4 -18.90 -8.23 -11.97
N SER A 5 -18.58 -8.53 -13.23
CA SER A 5 -18.65 -9.90 -13.73
C SER A 5 -17.43 -10.72 -13.30
N ASP A 6 -17.57 -12.04 -13.19
CA ASP A 6 -16.44 -12.92 -12.81
C ASP A 6 -15.27 -12.81 -13.82
N ALA A 7 -15.58 -12.70 -15.12
CA ALA A 7 -14.57 -12.50 -16.15
C ALA A 7 -13.82 -11.17 -16.01
N GLU A 8 -14.52 -10.09 -15.63
CA GLU A 8 -13.92 -8.78 -15.34
C GLU A 8 -13.01 -8.87 -14.11
N LEU A 9 -13.46 -9.56 -13.06
CA LEU A 9 -12.70 -9.75 -11.82
C LEU A 9 -11.45 -10.60 -12.04
N ASP A 10 -11.56 -11.70 -12.79
CA ASP A 10 -10.44 -12.58 -13.13
C ASP A 10 -9.38 -11.84 -13.95
N HIS A 11 -9.82 -11.07 -14.94
CA HIS A 11 -8.90 -10.24 -15.72
C HIS A 11 -8.18 -9.21 -14.85
N PHE A 12 -8.91 -8.56 -13.94
CA PHE A 12 -8.33 -7.59 -13.01
C PHE A 12 -7.35 -8.25 -12.03
N TYR A 13 -7.70 -9.42 -11.48
CA TYR A 13 -6.82 -10.20 -10.61
C TYR A 13 -5.50 -10.56 -11.30
N GLU A 14 -5.54 -11.11 -12.51
CA GLU A 14 -4.32 -11.48 -13.24
C GLU A 14 -3.45 -10.26 -13.56
N LYS A 15 -4.07 -9.14 -13.93
CA LYS A 15 -3.37 -7.87 -14.16
C LYS A 15 -2.67 -7.40 -12.88
N VAL A 16 -3.42 -7.27 -11.77
CA VAL A 16 -2.87 -6.79 -10.50
C VAL A 16 -1.78 -7.73 -10.00
N LYS A 17 -2.01 -9.04 -10.02
CA LYS A 17 -1.01 -10.04 -9.61
C LYS A 17 0.29 -9.87 -10.39
N LYS A 18 0.22 -9.75 -11.72
CA LYS A 18 1.39 -9.53 -12.56
C LYS A 18 2.14 -8.24 -12.18
N ASP A 19 1.43 -7.14 -12.00
CA ASP A 19 2.04 -5.84 -11.67
C ASP A 19 2.67 -5.83 -10.27
N VAL A 20 2.04 -6.49 -9.30
CA VAL A 20 2.50 -6.64 -7.92
C VAL A 20 3.76 -7.51 -7.85
N GLU A 21 3.76 -8.68 -8.48
CA GLU A 21 4.94 -9.55 -8.53
C GLU A 21 6.10 -8.89 -9.32
N ALA A 22 5.78 -8.23 -10.44
CA ALA A 22 6.77 -7.47 -11.21
C ALA A 22 7.32 -6.27 -10.46
N SER A 23 6.65 -5.78 -9.41
CA SER A 23 7.13 -4.74 -8.48
C SER A 23 7.77 -5.31 -7.21
N GLY A 24 7.84 -6.63 -7.04
CA GLY A 24 8.51 -7.28 -5.91
C GLY A 24 7.69 -7.28 -4.62
N TYR A 25 6.39 -7.04 -4.75
CA TYR A 25 5.41 -7.22 -3.68
C TYR A 25 4.62 -8.51 -3.95
N HIS A 26 3.86 -8.96 -2.97
CA HIS A 26 3.07 -10.19 -3.08
C HIS A 26 1.63 -9.96 -2.66
N LEU A 27 0.70 -10.60 -3.38
CA LEU A 27 -0.69 -10.71 -2.96
C LEU A 27 -0.85 -11.88 -1.99
N ASN A 28 -1.88 -11.81 -1.14
CA ASN A 28 -2.29 -12.92 -0.30
C ASN A 28 -2.50 -14.21 -1.13
N SER A 29 -2.06 -15.34 -0.58
CA SER A 29 -2.13 -16.65 -1.26
C SER A 29 -3.55 -17.20 -1.34
N ASN A 30 -4.47 -16.73 -0.49
CA ASN A 30 -5.89 -17.09 -0.57
C ASN A 30 -6.56 -16.32 -1.72
N VAL A 31 -6.61 -16.94 -2.90
CA VAL A 31 -7.13 -16.35 -4.14
C VAL A 31 -8.57 -15.86 -4.00
N GLU A 32 -9.43 -16.60 -3.30
CA GLU A 32 -10.83 -16.23 -3.11
C GLU A 32 -10.95 -14.94 -2.29
N PHE A 33 -10.25 -14.89 -1.16
CA PHE A 33 -10.18 -13.69 -0.31
C PHE A 33 -9.61 -12.48 -1.07
N THR A 34 -8.51 -12.69 -1.80
CA THR A 34 -7.89 -11.64 -2.64
C THR A 34 -8.87 -11.10 -3.67
N LYS A 35 -9.59 -11.98 -4.38
CA LYS A 35 -10.56 -11.57 -5.41
C LYS A 35 -11.71 -10.78 -4.80
N GLU A 36 -12.21 -11.14 -3.62
CA GLU A 36 -13.25 -10.35 -2.94
C GLU A 36 -12.77 -8.92 -2.59
N LEU A 37 -11.53 -8.76 -2.13
CA LEU A 37 -10.94 -7.43 -1.90
C LEU A 37 -10.80 -6.63 -3.21
N LEU A 38 -10.32 -7.27 -4.28
CA LEU A 38 -10.17 -6.63 -5.60
C LEU A 38 -11.52 -6.25 -6.21
N LYS A 39 -12.55 -7.07 -6.01
CA LYS A 39 -13.94 -6.75 -6.38
C LYS A 39 -14.47 -5.54 -5.62
N GLY A 40 -14.12 -5.41 -4.34
CA GLY A 40 -14.38 -4.21 -3.54
C GLY A 40 -13.73 -2.96 -4.15
N ILE A 41 -12.46 -3.07 -4.57
CA ILE A 41 -11.72 -1.97 -5.23
C ILE A 41 -12.40 -1.58 -6.55
N LEU A 42 -12.74 -2.53 -7.42
CA LEU A 42 -13.44 -2.26 -8.68
C LEU A 42 -14.82 -1.62 -8.44
N THR A 43 -15.53 -2.08 -7.40
CA THR A 43 -16.83 -1.50 -7.02
C THR A 43 -16.66 -0.06 -6.58
N ASN A 44 -15.63 0.23 -5.77
CA ASN A 44 -15.28 1.58 -5.34
C ASN A 44 -14.85 2.46 -6.51
N GLU A 45 -14.11 1.92 -7.48
CA GLU A 45 -13.73 2.64 -8.70
C GLU A 45 -14.97 3.03 -9.53
N LYS A 46 -15.91 2.11 -9.74
CA LYS A 46 -17.18 2.43 -10.42
C LYS A 46 -18.05 3.42 -9.63
N ARG A 47 -17.92 3.48 -8.30
CA ARG A 47 -18.73 4.34 -7.42
C ARG A 47 -18.16 5.75 -7.26
N TYR A 48 -16.87 5.87 -7.00
CA TYR A 48 -16.20 7.12 -6.63
C TYR A 48 -15.29 7.66 -7.75
N GLY A 49 -15.03 6.88 -8.80
CA GLY A 49 -14.09 7.23 -9.87
C GLY A 49 -12.63 6.93 -9.54
N TYR A 50 -12.35 6.24 -8.43
CA TYR A 50 -11.01 5.79 -8.02
C TYR A 50 -11.09 4.53 -7.17
N GLY A 51 -10.06 3.68 -7.26
CA GLY A 51 -9.95 2.42 -6.51
C GLY A 51 -9.65 2.63 -5.04
N SER A 52 -10.61 3.19 -4.29
CA SER A 52 -10.49 3.36 -2.84
C SER A 52 -10.34 2.02 -2.12
N CYS A 53 -9.55 2.01 -1.04
CA CYS A 53 -9.31 0.84 -0.20
C CYS A 53 -10.63 0.11 0.16
N PRO A 54 -10.72 -1.22 -0.06
CA PRO A 54 -11.98 -1.94 0.06
C PRO A 54 -12.44 -2.13 1.51
N CYS A 55 -11.54 -1.97 2.49
CA CYS A 55 -11.82 -2.16 3.91
C CYS A 55 -11.84 -0.86 4.72
N ARG A 56 -11.72 0.31 4.06
CA ARG A 56 -11.83 1.63 4.69
C ARG A 56 -13.02 2.37 4.11
N LEU A 57 -13.64 3.21 4.92
CA LEU A 57 -14.72 4.05 4.45
C LEU A 57 -14.14 5.22 3.64
N ALA A 58 -14.51 5.29 2.37
CA ALA A 58 -14.18 6.41 1.49
C ALA A 58 -15.08 7.62 1.82
N ALA A 59 -14.50 8.82 1.83
CA ALA A 59 -15.26 10.05 1.88
C ALA A 59 -15.99 10.33 0.55
N GLY A 60 -15.53 9.71 -0.54
CA GLY A 60 -16.03 9.99 -1.89
C GLY A 60 -15.43 11.25 -2.51
N ASP A 61 -14.44 11.84 -1.85
CA ASP A 61 -13.62 12.94 -2.33
C ASP A 61 -12.19 12.44 -2.50
N LYS A 62 -11.69 12.50 -3.74
CA LYS A 62 -10.37 11.99 -4.11
C LYS A 62 -9.23 12.73 -3.40
N GLU A 63 -9.38 14.03 -3.12
CA GLU A 63 -8.35 14.80 -2.44
C GLU A 63 -8.21 14.37 -0.98
N ILE A 64 -9.34 14.04 -0.33
CA ILE A 64 -9.39 13.58 1.06
C ILE A 64 -8.94 12.12 1.19
N ASP A 65 -9.18 11.30 0.16
CA ASP A 65 -8.94 9.86 0.15
C ASP A 65 -7.66 9.43 -0.56
N ILE A 66 -6.83 10.37 -1.04
CA ILE A 66 -5.62 10.04 -1.81
C ILE A 66 -4.70 9.06 -1.07
N ASP A 67 -4.65 9.17 0.26
CA ASP A 67 -3.86 8.33 1.16
C ASP A 67 -4.35 6.87 1.22
N ILE A 68 -5.61 6.61 0.86
CA ILE A 68 -6.23 5.28 0.87
C ILE A 68 -6.57 4.74 -0.52
N ILE A 69 -6.20 5.43 -1.61
CA ILE A 69 -6.29 4.83 -2.95
C ILE A 69 -5.35 3.62 -2.98
N CYS A 70 -5.83 2.46 -3.42
CA CYS A 70 -5.03 1.23 -3.41
C CYS A 70 -3.94 1.24 -4.51
N PRO A 71 -2.66 0.93 -4.20
CA PRO A 71 -2.09 0.68 -2.87
C PRO A 71 -1.93 1.97 -2.05
N CYS A 72 -2.42 1.94 -0.80
CA CYS A 72 -2.44 3.09 0.11
C CYS A 72 -1.07 3.41 0.70
N ASP A 73 -0.90 4.62 1.24
CA ASP A 73 0.35 5.09 1.86
C ASP A 73 0.82 4.23 3.04
N TYR A 74 -0.13 3.53 3.69
CA TYR A 74 0.11 2.69 4.87
C TYR A 74 0.62 1.29 4.52
N ARG A 75 0.57 0.86 3.25
CA ARG A 75 0.91 -0.53 2.86
C ARG A 75 2.33 -0.91 3.26
N ASP A 76 3.31 -0.08 2.90
CA ASP A 76 4.71 -0.38 3.14
C ASP A 76 5.10 -0.38 4.64
N PRO A 77 4.69 0.61 5.47
CA PRO A 77 4.94 0.50 6.92
C PRO A 77 4.19 -0.67 7.55
N ASP A 78 2.97 -0.99 7.10
CA ASP A 78 2.25 -2.18 7.56
C ASP A 78 2.98 -3.49 7.21
N LEU A 79 3.49 -3.62 5.98
CA LEU A 79 4.29 -4.78 5.56
C LEU A 79 5.57 -4.90 6.39
N ASN A 80 6.27 -3.80 6.63
CA ASN A 80 7.50 -3.79 7.40
C ASN A 80 7.31 -4.22 8.87
N GLU A 81 6.21 -3.78 9.51
CA GLU A 81 5.99 -4.04 10.94
C GLU A 81 5.16 -5.30 11.22
N TYR A 82 4.19 -5.61 10.35
CA TYR A 82 3.18 -6.64 10.59
C TYR A 82 3.09 -7.69 9.48
N ASP A 83 3.98 -7.65 8.48
CA ASP A 83 4.04 -8.59 7.36
C ASP A 83 2.80 -8.61 6.45
N ALA A 84 1.80 -7.76 6.67
CA ALA A 84 0.59 -7.64 5.84
C ALA A 84 0.05 -6.21 5.88
N CYS A 85 -0.56 -5.74 4.79
CA CYS A 85 -1.29 -4.47 4.83
C CYS A 85 -2.62 -4.59 5.60
N TYR A 86 -3.22 -3.46 5.99
CA TYR A 86 -4.46 -3.45 6.79
C TYR A 86 -5.60 -4.37 6.31
N CYS A 87 -5.87 -4.44 4.99
CA CYS A 87 -6.90 -5.35 4.46
C CYS A 87 -6.45 -6.81 4.27
N GLY A 88 -5.17 -7.12 4.47
CA GLY A 88 -4.56 -8.40 4.16
C GLY A 88 -4.41 -8.70 2.66
N LEU A 89 -4.55 -7.70 1.77
CA LEU A 89 -4.38 -7.88 0.32
C LEU A 89 -2.92 -8.13 -0.07
N TYR A 90 -2.01 -7.31 0.47
CA TYR A 90 -0.57 -7.42 0.30
C TYR A 90 0.03 -8.08 1.52
N VAL A 91 0.99 -8.98 1.29
CA VAL A 91 1.71 -9.72 2.34
C VAL A 91 3.21 -9.74 2.07
N SER A 92 4.01 -9.93 3.11
CA SER A 92 5.45 -10.11 3.01
C SER A 92 5.79 -11.47 2.42
N GLY A 93 7.07 -11.63 2.05
CA GLY A 93 7.59 -12.91 1.59
C GLY A 93 7.49 -14.02 2.65
N ASP A 94 7.52 -13.68 3.94
CA ASP A 94 7.40 -14.64 5.05
C ASP A 94 6.00 -15.25 5.11
N ILE A 95 4.97 -14.40 5.07
CA ILE A 95 3.58 -14.86 5.04
C ILE A 95 3.29 -15.64 3.74
N LEU A 96 3.79 -15.17 2.60
CA LEU A 96 3.61 -15.89 1.33
C LEU A 96 4.17 -17.32 1.39
N LYS A 97 5.32 -17.52 2.05
CA LYS A 97 5.96 -18.83 2.25
C LYS A 97 5.29 -19.67 3.34
N GLY A 98 4.35 -19.11 4.09
CA GLY A 98 3.69 -19.76 5.21
C GLY A 98 4.56 -19.87 6.47
N THR A 99 5.63 -19.07 6.60
CA THR A 99 6.44 -19.01 7.83
C THR A 99 5.77 -18.18 8.91
N LYS A 100 4.90 -17.25 8.51
CA LYS A 100 4.03 -16.44 9.36
C LYS A 100 2.60 -16.51 8.85
N GLU A 101 1.64 -16.19 9.71
CA GLU A 101 0.22 -16.11 9.38
C GLU A 101 -0.26 -14.66 9.40
N VAL A 102 -1.25 -14.34 8.57
CA VAL A 102 -1.91 -13.02 8.58
C VAL A 102 -2.73 -12.90 9.85
N PHE A 103 -2.61 -11.76 10.54
CA PHE A 103 -3.43 -11.40 11.69
C PHE A 103 -4.01 -9.99 11.54
N ALA A 104 -4.96 -9.62 12.40
CA ALA A 104 -5.54 -8.28 12.39
C ALA A 104 -4.53 -7.26 12.91
N ILE A 105 -4.27 -6.22 12.11
CA ILE A 105 -3.31 -5.17 12.45
C ILE A 105 -4.05 -3.87 12.85
N PRO A 106 -3.41 -2.96 13.61
CA PRO A 106 -4.02 -1.67 13.95
C PRO A 106 -4.21 -0.76 12.72
N GLU A 107 -5.22 0.11 12.77
CA GLU A 107 -5.42 1.15 11.76
C GLU A 107 -4.42 2.29 11.98
N ARG A 108 -3.57 2.55 10.97
CA ARG A 108 -2.61 3.66 10.97
C ARG A 108 -3.21 4.98 10.49
N ARG A 109 -4.30 4.94 9.72
CA ARG A 109 -4.94 6.14 9.19
C ARG A 109 -5.55 6.94 10.34
N LEU A 110 -5.02 8.14 10.56
CA LEU A 110 -5.56 9.11 11.49
C LEU A 110 -6.97 9.55 11.10
N THR A 111 -7.74 10.03 12.08
CA THR A 111 -9.06 10.61 11.83
C THR A 111 -8.96 11.85 10.92
N LEU A 112 -10.07 12.25 10.30
CA LEU A 112 -10.09 13.44 9.45
C LEU A 112 -9.62 14.68 10.21
N GLU A 113 -10.09 14.87 11.44
CA GLU A 113 -9.71 16.01 12.29
C GLU A 113 -8.20 16.05 12.58
N GLU A 114 -7.60 14.90 12.91
CA GLU A 114 -6.16 14.80 13.18
C GLU A 114 -5.31 15.05 11.92
N ARG A 115 -5.75 14.58 10.75
CA ARG A 115 -5.07 14.84 9.47
C ARG A 115 -5.10 16.32 9.10
N GLU A 116 -6.23 16.99 9.28
CA GLU A 116 -6.36 18.43 9.04
C GLU A 116 -5.49 19.27 9.99
N GLN A 117 -5.40 18.87 11.27
CA GLN A 117 -4.52 19.53 12.24
C GLN A 117 -3.04 19.40 11.85
N SER A 118 -2.63 18.21 11.40
CA SER A 118 -1.26 17.92 10.97
C SER A 118 -0.84 18.76 9.75
N GLN A 119 -1.76 18.99 8.80
CA GLN A 119 -1.49 19.82 7.63
C GLN A 119 -1.34 21.32 7.98
N LYS A 120 -2.15 21.83 8.92
CA LYS A 120 -2.10 23.25 9.33
C LYS A 120 -0.78 23.61 10.04
N GLY A 121 -0.12 22.67 10.70
CA GLY A 121 1.17 22.87 11.38
C GLY A 121 2.39 22.97 10.46
N THR A 122 2.27 22.64 9.17
CA THR A 122 3.41 22.52 8.25
C THR A 122 3.69 23.80 7.43
N LEU A 123 2.80 24.80 7.51
CA LEU A 123 2.84 26.02 6.66
C LEU A 123 3.70 27.17 7.22
N SER A 124 4.40 26.99 8.34
CA SER A 124 5.21 28.05 8.97
C SER A 124 6.66 27.61 9.18
N GLY A 125 7.48 27.73 8.13
CA GLY A 125 8.95 27.62 8.22
C GLY A 125 9.57 26.96 7.00
N ALA A 126 10.71 27.46 6.55
CA ALA A 126 11.53 26.78 5.55
C ALA A 126 11.81 25.32 6.00
N PRO A 127 11.78 24.33 5.10
CA PRO A 127 12.00 22.93 5.48
C PRO A 127 13.46 22.77 5.89
N SER A 128 13.75 22.88 7.19
CA SER A 128 15.09 22.67 7.75
C SER A 128 15.40 21.19 7.95
N SER A 129 14.39 20.32 7.93
CA SER A 129 14.52 18.87 8.05
C SER A 129 13.46 18.14 7.22
N LEU A 130 13.86 17.07 6.53
CA LEU A 130 12.94 16.17 5.84
C LEU A 130 12.08 15.42 6.86
N GLN A 131 10.79 15.24 6.57
CA GLN A 131 9.86 14.49 7.44
C GLN A 131 10.26 13.00 7.58
N PHE A 132 10.83 12.43 6.52
CA PHE A 132 11.29 11.04 6.50
C PHE A 132 12.74 10.97 6.02
N PRO A 133 13.52 9.99 6.49
CA PRO A 133 14.81 9.69 5.88
C PRO A 133 14.60 9.24 4.42
N VAL A 134 15.59 9.54 3.58
CA VAL A 134 15.61 9.08 2.19
C VAL A 134 16.48 7.84 2.12
N TRP A 135 15.92 6.75 1.62
CA TRP A 135 16.62 5.50 1.40
C TRP A 135 17.02 5.37 -0.06
N ARG A 136 18.23 4.88 -0.33
CA ARG A 136 18.75 4.62 -1.66
C ARG A 136 19.10 3.15 -1.85
N CYS A 137 18.57 2.53 -2.89
CA CYS A 137 19.02 1.23 -3.35
C CYS A 137 20.47 1.30 -3.85
N SER A 138 21.36 0.47 -3.31
CA SER A 138 22.78 0.43 -3.67
C SER A 138 23.05 -0.12 -5.08
N VAL A 139 22.08 -0.80 -5.70
CA VAL A 139 22.21 -1.38 -7.05
C VAL A 139 21.74 -0.43 -8.13
N CYS A 140 20.44 -0.08 -8.13
CA CYS A 140 19.85 0.69 -9.22
C CYS A 140 19.71 2.20 -8.91
N GLY A 141 19.94 2.62 -7.67
CA GLY A 141 19.80 4.01 -7.26
C GLY A 141 18.38 4.49 -6.99
N TYR A 142 17.37 3.60 -6.99
CA TYR A 142 16.01 3.93 -6.56
C TYR A 142 16.00 4.66 -5.21
N LEU A 143 15.24 5.75 -5.12
CA LEU A 143 15.11 6.59 -3.93
C LEU A 143 13.67 6.55 -3.41
N CYS A 144 13.50 6.39 -2.11
CA CYS A 144 12.21 6.50 -1.44
C CYS A 144 12.35 7.21 -0.09
N ALA A 145 11.43 8.13 0.21
CA ALA A 145 11.34 8.80 1.50
C ALA A 145 10.28 8.09 2.36
N ARG A 146 10.72 7.31 3.35
CA ARG A 146 9.90 6.46 4.23
C ARG A 146 10.63 6.26 5.55
N GLU A 147 9.92 5.86 6.60
CA GLU A 147 10.55 5.48 7.88
C GLU A 147 11.59 4.37 7.67
N GLU A 148 11.22 3.35 6.89
CA GLU A 148 12.09 2.24 6.49
C GLU A 148 12.01 1.98 4.98
N PRO A 149 13.06 1.42 4.35
CA PRO A 149 13.00 1.05 2.93
C PRO A 149 12.03 -0.11 2.71
N PRO A 150 11.53 -0.30 1.47
CA PRO A 150 10.69 -1.46 1.14
C PRO A 150 11.48 -2.77 1.32
N GLU A 151 10.78 -3.87 1.61
CA GLU A 151 11.37 -5.21 1.73
C GLU A 151 12.18 -5.61 0.49
N VAL A 152 11.68 -5.24 -0.68
CA VAL A 152 12.29 -5.51 -1.97
C VAL A 152 12.31 -4.24 -2.80
N CYS A 153 13.44 -3.97 -3.48
CA CYS A 153 13.54 -2.83 -4.37
C CYS A 153 12.56 -2.98 -5.55
N PRO A 154 11.62 -2.03 -5.76
CA PRO A 154 10.61 -2.17 -6.80
C PRO A 154 11.18 -2.11 -8.22
N ILE A 155 12.43 -1.65 -8.37
CA ILE A 155 13.10 -1.54 -9.67
C ILE A 155 13.96 -2.77 -9.98
N CYS A 156 14.86 -3.16 -9.07
CA CYS A 156 15.88 -4.19 -9.34
C CYS A 156 15.79 -5.45 -8.47
N LYS A 157 14.78 -5.55 -7.61
CA LYS A 157 14.44 -6.75 -6.83
C LYS A 157 15.45 -7.20 -5.78
N VAL A 158 16.45 -6.38 -5.47
CA VAL A 158 17.31 -6.65 -4.30
C VAL A 158 16.56 -6.40 -3.00
N GLU A 159 16.91 -7.19 -1.99
CA GLU A 159 16.33 -7.12 -0.65
C GLU A 159 16.70 -5.83 0.10
N LYS A 160 15.92 -5.53 1.14
CA LYS A 160 16.00 -4.33 1.99
C LYS A 160 17.40 -4.02 2.52
N GLU A 161 18.19 -5.04 2.80
CA GLU A 161 19.58 -4.93 3.28
C GLU A 161 20.50 -4.20 2.29
N ARG A 162 20.12 -4.14 1.02
CA ARG A 162 20.86 -3.44 -0.04
C ARG A 162 20.48 -1.96 -0.14
N PHE A 163 19.63 -1.45 0.74
CA PHE A 163 19.36 -0.02 0.87
C PHE A 163 20.29 0.62 1.90
N ARG A 164 20.59 1.90 1.70
CA ARG A 164 21.31 2.73 2.67
C ARG A 164 20.59 4.05 2.85
N LYS A 165 20.66 4.60 4.07
CA LYS A 165 20.21 5.96 4.32
C LYS A 165 21.05 6.92 3.48
N PHE A 166 20.38 7.78 2.72
CA PHE A 166 20.96 8.76 1.82
C PHE A 166 20.87 10.17 2.40
N LEU A 167 19.71 10.53 2.95
CA LEU A 167 19.45 11.78 3.69
C LEU A 167 18.66 11.47 4.96
#